data_AF-A0A0E3BMB7-F1
#
_entry.id   AF-A0A0E3BMB7-F1
#
_cell.length_a   1.000
_cell.length_b   1.000
_cell.length_c   1.000
_cell.angle_alpha   90.00
_cell.angle_beta   90.00
_cell.angle_gamma   90.00
#
_symmetry.space_group_name_H-M   'P 1'
#
loop_
_entity.id
_entity.type
_entity.pdbx_description
1 polymer ?
#
loop_
_entity_poly.entity_id
_entity_poly.type
_entity_poly.pdbx_seq_one_letter_code
_entity_poly.pdbx_strand_id
1 'polypeptide(L)' 'MHDNVRVASSALNRSINGQAEHWLRIGMKSELNPELKYGELCRLLLQDEIRAEAQVTDLPRKARA' A
#
# COMPACT_ATOMS: atom_id res chain seq x y z
N MET A 1 -10.06 -1.26 28.54
CA MET A 1 -9.89 -2.59 27.89
C MET A 1 -10.22 -2.57 26.40
N HIS A 2 -11.21 -1.79 25.93
CA HIS A 2 -11.53 -1.69 24.48
C HIS A 2 -10.50 -0.89 23.67
N ASP A 3 -9.89 0.16 24.23
CA ASP A 3 -8.93 0.97 23.46
C ASP A 3 -7.66 0.21 23.08
N ASN A 4 -7.12 -0.62 23.97
CA ASN A 4 -5.94 -1.42 23.65
C ASN A 4 -6.24 -2.48 22.59
N VAL A 5 -7.44 -3.07 22.61
CA VAL A 5 -7.91 -4.01 21.57
C VAL A 5 -8.18 -3.28 20.25
N ARG A 6 -8.69 -2.05 20.28
CA ARG A 6 -8.95 -1.22 19.10
C ARG A 6 -7.65 -0.74 18.45
N VAL A 7 -6.68 -0.32 19.26
CA VAL A 7 -5.34 0.07 18.79
C VAL A 7 -4.58 -1.14 18.26
N ALA A 8 -4.58 -2.27 18.99
CA ALA A 8 -3.96 -3.51 18.52
C ALA A 8 -4.66 -4.04 17.26
N SER A 9 -5.99 -4.01 17.18
CA SER A 9 -6.73 -4.38 15.97
C SER A 9 -6.45 -3.43 14.81
N SER A 10 -6.32 -2.12 15.05
CA SER A 10 -5.97 -1.13 14.02
C SER A 10 -4.51 -1.21 13.59
N ALA A 11 -3.61 -1.72 14.44
CA ALA A 11 -2.19 -1.90 14.15
C ALA A 11 -1.90 -3.25 13.48
N LEU A 12 -2.66 -4.29 13.83
CA LEU A 12 -2.50 -5.66 13.31
C LEU A 12 -3.40 -5.94 12.10
N ASN A 13 -4.54 -5.26 12.01
CA ASN A 13 -5.43 -5.29 10.86
C ASN A 13 -5.36 -3.90 10.23
N ARG A 14 -4.90 -3.82 8.97
CA ARG A 14 -4.91 -2.56 8.22
C ARG A 14 -6.30 -1.90 8.35
N SER A 15 -6.37 -0.57 8.41
CA SER A 15 -7.67 0.15 8.46
C SER A 15 -8.59 -0.32 7.32
N ILE A 16 -9.92 -0.22 7.48
CA ILE A 16 -10.87 -0.59 6.41
C ILE A 16 -10.53 0.12 5.10
N ASN A 17 -10.18 1.40 5.18
CA ASN A 17 -9.74 2.18 4.02
C ASN A 17 -8.45 1.62 3.41
N GLY A 18 -7.47 1.24 4.23
CA GLY A 18 -6.22 0.64 3.75
C GLY A 18 -6.43 -0.75 3.12
N GLN A 19 -7.41 -1.52 3.59
CA GLN A 19 -7.81 -2.78 2.94
C GLN A 19 -8.53 -2.53 1.61
N ALA A 20 -9.44 -1.56 1.57
CA ALA A 20 -10.13 -1.17 0.34
C ALA A 20 -9.15 -0.66 -0.72
N GLU A 21 -8.22 0.22 -0.33
CA GLU A 21 -7.16 0.72 -1.22
C GLU A 21 -6.27 -0.42 -1.74
N HIS A 22 -5.86 -1.34 -0.87
CA HIS A 22 -5.09 -2.52 -1.28
C HIS A 22 -5.81 -3.31 -2.36
N TRP A 23 -7.09 -3.62 -2.16
CA TRP A 23 -7.88 -4.38 -3.14
C TRP A 23 -8.12 -3.61 -4.44
N LEU A 24 -8.31 -2.29 -4.40
CA LEU A 24 -8.40 -1.45 -5.59
C LEU A 24 -7.09 -1.49 -6.40
N ARG A 25 -5.94 -1.36 -5.74
CA ARG A 25 -4.63 -1.42 -6.39
C ARG A 25 -4.34 -2.82 -6.95
N ILE A 26 -4.72 -3.88 -6.25
CA ILE A 26 -4.63 -5.26 -6.75
C ILE A 26 -5.48 -5.43 -8.01
N GLY A 27 -6.74 -4.97 -7.99
CA GLY A 27 -7.65 -5.07 -9.14
C GLY A 27 -7.10 -4.36 -10.37
N MET A 28 -6.60 -3.13 -10.22
CA MET A 28 -5.97 -2.41 -11.32
C MET A 28 -4.76 -3.15 -11.89
N LYS A 29 -3.91 -3.72 -11.03
CA LYS A 29 -2.75 -4.48 -11.49
C LYS A 29 -3.13 -5.79 -12.16
N SER A 30 -4.19 -6.48 -11.71
CA SER A 30 -4.67 -7.69 -12.37
C SER A 30 -5.27 -7.41 -13.74
N GLU A 31 -5.96 -6.27 -13.92
CA GLU A 31 -6.47 -5.86 -15.24
C GLU A 31 -5.32 -5.61 -16.24
N LEU A 32 -4.21 -5.03 -15.77
CA LEU A 32 -3.04 -4.75 -16.60
C LEU A 32 -2.13 -5.97 -16.83
N ASN A 33 -2.20 -6.98 -15.96
CA ASN A 33 -1.31 -8.15 -15.98
C ASN A 33 -2.11 -9.43 -15.63
N PRO A 34 -3.01 -9.88 -16.53
CA PRO A 34 -3.96 -10.97 -16.25
C PRO A 34 -3.29 -12.33 -16.00
N GLU A 35 -2.05 -12.53 -16.45
CA GLU A 35 -1.27 -13.76 -16.27
C GLU A 35 -0.59 -13.85 -14.89
N LEU A 36 -0.54 -12.76 -14.13
CA LEU A 36 0.16 -12.71 -12.85
C LEU A 36 -0.71 -13.22 -11.70
N LYS A 37 -0.08 -14.01 -10.82
CA LYS A 37 -0.69 -14.49 -9.58
C LYS A 37 -0.63 -13.41 -8.50
N TYR A 38 -1.49 -13.52 -7.49
CA TYR A 38 -1.56 -12.55 -6.38
C TYR A 38 -0.21 -12.22 -5.73
N GLY A 39 0.67 -13.22 -5.55
CA GLY A 39 2.01 -12.99 -4.99
C GLY A 39 2.88 -12.06 -5.85
N GLU A 40 2.81 -12.21 -7.17
CA GLU A 40 3.53 -11.37 -8.13
C GLU A 40 2.93 -9.95 -8.17
N LEU A 41 1.61 -9.83 -8.10
CA LEU A 41 0.92 -8.54 -8.00
C LEU A 41 1.33 -7.78 -6.72
N CYS A 42 1.46 -8.50 -5.59
CA CYS A 42 1.97 -7.94 -4.35
C CYS A 42 3.41 -7.44 -4.49
N ARG A 43 4.27 -8.18 -5.20
CA ARG A 43 5.66 -7.78 -5.46
C ARG A 43 5.70 -6.50 -6.29
N LEU A 44 4.84 -6.37 -7.30
CA LEU A 44 4.72 -5.13 -8.08
C LEU A 44 4.21 -3.96 -7.25
N LEU A 45 3.27 -4.17 -6.32
CA LEU A 45 2.83 -3.10 -5.40
C LEU A 45 3.96 -2.60 -4.51
N LEU A 46 4.78 -3.52 -3.99
CA LEU A 46 5.93 -3.16 -3.17
C LEU A 46 6.96 -2.35 -3.98
N GLN A 47 7.22 -2.73 -5.23
CA GLN A 47 8.15 -2.01 -6.10
C GLN A 47 7.66 -0.59 -6.42
N ASP A 48 6.36 -0.41 -6.67
CA ASP A 48 5.77 0.91 -6.87
C ASP A 48 5.94 1.80 -5.64
N GLU A 49 5.72 1.23 -4.44
CA GLU A 49 5.84 1.96 -3.18
C GLU A 49 7.29 2.41 -2.92
N ILE A 50 8.25 1.50 -3.11
CA ILE A 50 9.69 1.82 -3.00
C ILE A 50 10.07 2.91 -4.02
N ARG A 51 9.55 2.84 -5.24
CA ARG A 51 9.82 3.86 -6.27
C ARG A 51 9.17 5.20 -5.92
N ALA A 52 7.97 5.21 -5.35
CA ALA A 52 7.31 6.43 -4.89
C ALA A 52 8.10 7.08 -3.75
N GLU A 53 8.54 6.29 -2.77
CA GLU A 53 9.33 6.77 -1.63
C GLU A 53 10.71 7.31 -2.07
N ALA A 54 11.36 6.66 -3.03
CA ALA A 54 12.60 7.14 -3.63
C ALA A 54 12.41 8.50 -4.32
N GLN A 55 11.30 8.70 -5.04
CA GLN A 55 10.97 9.99 -5.67
C GLN A 55 10.70 11.09 -4.64
N VAL A 56 9.99 10.78 -3.55
CA VAL A 56 9.79 11.71 -2.41
C VAL A 56 11.12 12.11 -1.78
N THR A 57 12.06 11.16 -1.72
CA THR A 57 13.39 11.41 -1.18
C THR A 57 14.25 12.28 -2.11
N ASP A 58 13.98 12.28 -3.42
CA ASP A 58 14.72 13.10 -4.38
C ASP A 58 14.16 14.54 -4.53
N LEU A 59 12.94 14.80 -4.04
CA LEU A 59 12.31 16.12 -4.12
C LEU A 59 13.11 17.18 -3.33
N PRO A 60 13.40 18.36 -3.94
CA PRO A 60 14.14 19.44 -3.27
C PRO A 60 13.42 19.90 -2.01
N ARG A 61 14.17 20.18 -0.94
CA ARG A 61 13.65 20.42 0.43
C ARG A 61 12.50 21.44 0.55
N LYS A 62 12.33 22.37 -0.41
CA LYS A 62 11.23 23.34 -0.46
C LYS A 62 9.88 22.74 -0.89
N ALA A 63 9.88 21.57 -1.52
CA ALA A 63 8.70 20.88 -2.05
C ALA A 63 8.14 19.78 -1.11
N ARG A 64 8.75 19.59 0.07
CA ARG A 64 8.31 18.59 1.07
C ARG A 64 7.41 19.17 2.17
N ALA A 65 7.06 20.47 2.10
CA ALA A 65 6.30 21.20 3.11
C ALA A 65 4.79 21.19 2.81
#